data_AF-A0A9D6UIT7-F1
#
_entry.id   AF-A0A9D6UIT7-F1
#
_cell.length_a   1.000
_cell.length_b   1.000
_cell.length_c   1.000
_cell.angle_alpha   90.00
_cell.angle_beta   90.00
_cell.angle_gamma   90.00
#
_symmetry.space_group_name_H-M   'P 1'
#
loop_
_entity.id
_entity.type
_entity.pdbx_description
1 polymer ?
#
loop_
_entity_poly.entity_id
_entity_poly.type
_entity_poly.pdbx_seq_one_letter_code
_entity_poly.pdbx_strand_id
1 'polypeptide(L)'
;MQKYNIDEIFKGVETKHSLGLFDKRLISSIILYDKNDKPYLKCFGSDKERPAKPEEIVRQLFIKKLLEEAKRKVEEMIEKE
;
A
#
# COMPACT_ATOMS: atom_id res chain seq x y z
N MET A 1 4.10 -11.89 -16.47
CA MET A 1 5.16 -11.92 -15.44
C MET A 1 5.17 -10.55 -14.77
N GLN A 2 5.15 -10.49 -13.44
CA GLN A 2 5.12 -9.20 -12.72
C GLN A 2 6.50 -8.54 -12.83
N LYS A 3 6.58 -7.42 -13.57
CA LYS A 3 7.84 -6.74 -13.92
C LYS A 3 8.53 -6.06 -12.74
N TYR A 4 7.77 -5.72 -11.70
CA TYR A 4 8.27 -4.99 -10.54
C TYR A 4 7.92 -5.71 -9.25
N ASN A 5 8.89 -5.78 -8.34
CA ASN A 5 8.69 -6.24 -6.96
C ASN A 5 8.88 -5.07 -5.98
N ILE A 6 8.05 -5.01 -4.93
CA ILE A 6 8.18 -4.05 -3.83
C ILE A 6 9.58 -4.13 -3.20
N ASP A 7 10.12 -5.34 -2.97
CA ASP A 7 11.46 -5.51 -2.40
C ASP A 7 12.54 -4.84 -3.26
N GLU A 8 12.32 -4.78 -4.58
CA GLU A 8 13.25 -4.15 -5.51
C GLU A 8 13.14 -2.61 -5.52
N ILE A 9 11.97 -2.08 -5.19
CA ILE A 9 11.74 -0.64 -5.03
C ILE A 9 12.36 -0.14 -3.71
N PHE A 10 12.41 -0.99 -2.68
CA PHE A 10 12.92 -0.69 -1.34
C PHE A 10 14.37 -1.18 -1.11
N LYS A 11 15.21 -1.23 -2.15
CA LYS A 11 16.60 -1.77 -2.06
C LYS A 11 17.53 -1.02 -1.07
N GLY A 12 17.20 0.20 -0.65
CA GLY A 12 18.00 0.95 0.32
C GLY A 12 17.77 0.46 1.76
N VAL A 13 18.83 0.36 2.55
CA VAL A 13 18.75 -0.08 3.96
C VAL A 13 17.78 0.81 4.76
N GLU A 14 17.86 2.13 4.58
CA GLU A 14 16.94 3.07 5.24
C GLU A 14 15.49 2.97 4.76
N THR A 15 15.25 2.68 3.48
CA THR A 15 13.89 2.50 2.95
C THR A 15 13.25 1.20 3.43
N LYS A 16 14.02 0.14 3.66
CA LYS A 16 13.53 -1.16 4.13
C LYS A 16 12.91 -1.13 5.53
N HIS A 17 13.43 -0.28 6.43
CA HIS A 17 12.90 -0.17 7.80
C HIS A 17 11.43 0.29 7.82
N SER A 18 11.03 1.14 6.87
CA SER A 18 9.66 1.65 6.77
C SER A 18 8.61 0.57 6.48
N LEU A 19 8.97 -0.48 5.74
CA LEU A 19 8.06 -1.61 5.47
C LEU A 19 7.81 -2.45 6.73
N GLY A 20 8.73 -2.46 7.69
CA GLY A 20 8.59 -3.19 8.96
C GLY A 20 7.45 -2.68 9.85
N LEU A 21 6.90 -1.48 9.58
CA LEU A 21 5.76 -0.92 10.29
C LEU A 21 4.41 -1.55 9.87
N PHE A 22 4.39 -2.33 8.79
CA PHE A 22 3.19 -2.87 8.18
C PHE A 22 3.20 -4.39 8.22
N ASP A 23 2.02 -4.99 8.42
CA ASP A 23 1.90 -6.44 8.32
C ASP A 23 2.01 -6.92 6.86
N LYS A 24 2.35 -8.21 6.69
CA LYS A 24 2.54 -8.80 5.35
C LYS A 24 1.28 -8.75 4.48
N ARG A 25 0.08 -8.74 5.07
CA ARG A 25 -1.19 -8.68 4.33
C ARG A 25 -1.38 -7.29 3.72
N LEU A 26 -1.09 -6.24 4.49
CA LEU A 26 -1.09 -4.86 3.99
C LEU A 26 -0.07 -4.70 2.86
N ILE A 27 1.15 -5.21 3.02
CA ILE A 27 2.18 -5.17 1.96
C ILE A 27 1.70 -5.91 0.70
N SER A 28 1.12 -7.09 0.86
CA SER A 28 0.60 -7.90 -0.25
C SER A 28 -0.60 -7.28 -0.97
N SER A 29 -1.26 -6.29 -0.36
CA SER A 29 -2.37 -5.55 -0.98
C SER A 29 -1.91 -4.55 -2.05
N ILE A 30 -0.61 -4.20 -2.08
CA ILE A 30 -0.06 -3.30 -3.08
C ILE A 30 0.07 -4.04 -4.41
N ILE A 31 -0.68 -3.57 -5.40
CA ILE A 31 -0.64 -4.09 -6.77
C ILE A 31 0.18 -3.12 -7.63
N LEU A 32 1.35 -3.59 -8.07
CA LEU A 32 2.22 -2.88 -9.00
C LEU A 32 1.94 -3.29 -10.43
N TYR A 33 1.91 -2.32 -11.34
CA TYR A 33 1.79 -2.55 -12.78
C TYR A 33 2.71 -1.62 -13.57
N ASP A 34 3.03 -2.01 -14.80
CA ASP A 34 3.84 -1.19 -15.70
C ASP A 34 3.00 -0.12 -16.39
N LYS A 35 3.52 1.10 -16.41
CA LYS A 35 2.99 2.20 -17.21
C LYS A 35 4.16 2.99 -17.80
N ASN A 36 4.40 2.83 -19.10
CA ASN A 36 5.51 3.46 -19.82
C ASN A 36 6.87 3.15 -19.16
N ASP A 37 7.16 1.87 -18.93
CA ASP A 37 8.41 1.40 -18.33
C ASP A 37 8.69 1.95 -16.93
N LYS A 38 7.62 2.32 -16.20
CA LYS A 38 7.69 2.75 -14.81
C LYS A 38 6.68 1.98 -13.97
N PRO A 39 7.02 1.63 -12.71
CA PRO A 39 6.09 1.00 -11.81
C PRO A 39 5.03 2.01 -11.36
N TYR A 40 3.77 1.61 -11.42
CA TYR A 40 2.62 2.37 -10.96
C TYR A 40 1.74 1.52 -10.04
N LEU A 41 0.92 2.20 -9.25
CA LEU A 41 -0.13 1.62 -8.40
C LEU A 41 -1.40 2.48 -8.48
N LYS A 42 -2.53 1.93 -8.05
CA LYS A 42 -3.76 2.69 -7.83
C LYS A 42 -3.86 3.15 -6.38
N CYS A 43 -4.26 4.40 -6.19
CA CYS A 43 -4.45 4.96 -4.87
C CYS A 43 -5.72 4.40 -4.21
N PHE A 44 -5.60 3.76 -3.03
CA PHE A 44 -6.74 3.14 -2.34
C PHE A 44 -7.88 4.11 -1.99
N GLY A 45 -7.57 5.38 -1.75
CA GLY A 45 -8.58 6.39 -1.41
C GLY A 45 -9.18 7.16 -2.59
N SER A 46 -8.68 7.02 -3.82
CA SER A 46 -9.16 7.85 -4.95
C SER A 46 -9.18 7.17 -6.31
N ASP A 47 -8.72 5.91 -6.39
CA ASP A 47 -8.50 5.13 -7.61
C ASP A 47 -7.57 5.74 -8.66
N LYS A 48 -7.02 6.94 -8.40
CA LYS A 48 -6.05 7.60 -9.25
C LYS A 48 -4.75 6.79 -9.30
N GLU A 49 -4.19 6.69 -10.49
CA GLU A 49 -2.91 6.05 -10.75
C GLU A 49 -1.75 6.93 -10.26
N ARG A 50 -0.75 6.33 -9.61
CA ARG A 50 0.42 7.04 -9.05
C ARG A 50 1.70 6.26 -9.35
N PRO A 51 2.83 6.93 -9.65
CA PRO A 51 4.13 6.27 -9.73
C PRO A 51 4.46 5.60 -8.40
N ALA A 52 4.88 4.34 -8.43
CA ALA A 52 5.15 3.54 -7.23
C ALA A 52 6.57 3.83 -6.67
N LYS A 53 6.78 5.06 -6.23
CA LYS A 53 7.98 5.44 -5.46
C LYS A 53 7.90 4.86 -4.03
N PRO A 54 9.03 4.66 -3.32
CA PRO A 54 9.00 4.18 -1.94
C PRO A 54 8.05 4.97 -1.03
N GLU A 55 8.08 6.30 -1.09
CA GLU A 55 7.24 7.17 -0.26
C GLU A 55 5.75 7.03 -0.62
N GLU A 56 5.45 6.85 -1.91
CA GLU A 56 4.08 6.64 -2.36
C GLU A 56 3.54 5.28 -1.92
N ILE A 57 4.35 4.23 -1.95
CA ILE A 57 3.97 2.90 -1.44
C ILE A 57 3.69 2.99 0.06
N VAL A 58 4.56 3.65 0.85
CA VAL A 58 4.34 3.87 2.29
C VAL A 58 3.03 4.66 2.52
N ARG A 59 2.77 5.70 1.72
CA ARG A 59 1.51 6.46 1.79
C ARG A 59 0.29 5.58 1.54
N GLN A 60 0.34 4.70 0.55
CA GLN A 60 -0.75 3.76 0.27
C GLN A 60 -0.97 2.75 1.38
N LEU A 61 0.10 2.24 1.99
CA LEU A 61 0.01 1.32 3.13
C LEU A 61 -0.67 1.99 4.34
N PHE A 62 -0.35 3.26 4.63
CA PHE A 62 -1.05 4.03 5.65
C PHE A 62 -2.54 4.25 5.32
N ILE A 63 -2.86 4.66 4.08
CA ILE A 63 -4.26 4.84 3.66
C ILE A 63 -5.03 3.53 3.83
N LYS A 64 -4.46 2.41 3.38
CA LYS A 64 -5.11 1.10 3.50
C LYS A 64 -5.35 0.72 4.95
N LYS A 65 -4.35 0.87 5.81
CA LYS A 65 -4.45 0.62 7.26
C LYS A 65 -5.58 1.44 7.90
N LEU A 66 -5.63 2.75 7.61
CA LEU A 66 -6.66 3.64 8.14
C LEU A 66 -8.06 3.26 7.65
N LEU A 67 -8.21 2.88 6.38
CA LEU A 67 -9.49 2.42 5.84
C LEU A 67 -9.96 1.12 6.51
N GLU A 68 -9.06 0.17 6.75
CA GLU A 68 -9.38 -1.08 7.46
C GLU A 68 -9.75 -0.83 8.93
N GLU A 69 -9.02 0.04 9.63
CA GLU A 69 -9.32 0.42 11.00
C GLU A 69 -10.66 1.16 11.11
N ALA A 70 -10.95 2.07 10.18
CA ALA A 70 -12.22 2.78 10.12
C ALA A 70 -13.39 1.82 9.86
N LYS A 71 -13.22 0.91 8.90
CA LYS A 71 -14.22 -0.12 8.58
C LYS A 71 -14.55 -0.99 9.80
N ARG A 72 -13.52 -1.50 10.48
CA ARG A 72 -13.70 -2.31 11.70
C ARG A 72 -14.48 -1.55 12.78
N LYS A 73 -14.16 -0.28 13.01
CA LYS A 73 -14.87 0.55 13.99
C LYS A 73 -16.35 0.74 13.64
N VAL A 74 -16.67 0.92 12.36
CA VAL A 74 -18.07 1.02 11.90
C VAL A 74 -18.82 -0.29 12.14
N GLU A 75 -18.20 -1.43 11.82
CA GLU A 75 -18.77 -2.76 12.09
C GLU A 75 -19.05 -2.97 13.59
N GLU A 76 -18.09 -2.62 14.46
CA GLU A 76 -18.25 -2.67 15.92
C GLU A 76 -19.35 -1.74 16.46
N MET A 77 -19.69 -0.66 15.75
CA MET A 77 -20.80 0.23 16.13
C MET A 77 -22.15 -0.37 15.73
N ILE A 78 -22.24 -0.99 14.54
CA ILE A 78 -23.45 -1.64 14.05
C ILE A 78 -23.81 -2.87 14.90
N GLU A 79 -22.83 -3.66 15.34
CA GLU A 79 -23.07 -4.85 16.17
C GLU A 79 -23.56 -4.54 17.60
N LYS A 80 -23.46 -3.28 18.04
CA LYS A 80 -23.87 -2.83 19.38
C LYS A 80 -25.27 -2.19 19.40
N GLU A 81 -25.91 -2.01 18.24
CA GLU A 81 -27.27 -1.51 18.08
C GLU A 81 -28.26 -2.67 17.87
#